data_AF-A0A151SJ55-F1
#
_entry.id   AF-A0A151SJ55-F1
#
_cell.length_a   1.000
_cell.length_b   1.000
_cell.length_c   1.000
_cell.angle_alpha   90.00
_cell.angle_beta   90.00
_cell.angle_gamma   90.00
#
_symmetry.space_group_name_H-M   'P 1'
#
loop_
_entity.id
_entity.type
_entity.pdbx_description
1 polymer ?
#
loop_
_entity_poly.entity_id
_entity_poly.type
_entity_poly.pdbx_seq_one_letter_code
_entity_poly.pdbx_strand_id
1 'polypeptide(L)' 'MLYDTTNIIEGSKRANILLLKETKLHTKNALYFSMSYRNLLSFKDIRLNEFHIETNNEGNVEYLYITKLHLNKK' A
#
# COMPACT_ATOMS: atom_id res chain seq x y z
N MET A 1 -8.29 20.56 23.71
CA MET A 1 -7.15 19.67 24.01
C MET A 1 -6.38 19.46 22.73
N LEU A 2 -5.12 19.91 22.70
CA LEU A 2 -4.18 19.60 21.64
C LEU A 2 -3.82 18.12 21.85
N TYR A 3 -4.35 17.21 21.03
CA TYR A 3 -3.92 15.82 21.10
C TYR A 3 -2.44 15.79 20.73
N ASP A 4 -1.64 15.25 21.62
CA ASP A 4 -0.24 14.94 21.37
C ASP A 4 -0.20 14.03 20.11
N THR A 5 0.22 14.60 18.99
CA THR A 5 0.23 13.92 17.67
C THR A 5 1.21 12.75 17.64
N THR A 6 2.03 12.62 18.68
CA THR A 6 3.06 11.61 18.89
C THR A 6 2.51 10.19 19.09
N ASN A 7 1.26 10.03 19.53
CA ASN A 7 0.64 8.72 19.76
C ASN A 7 -0.22 8.18 18.59
N ILE A 8 -0.21 8.86 17.43
CA ILE A 8 -1.06 8.48 16.29
C ILE A 8 -0.35 7.46 15.39
N ILE A 9 0.96 7.56 15.23
CA ILE A 9 1.72 6.67 14.35
C ILE A 9 2.20 5.46 15.16
N GLU A 10 1.70 4.29 14.81
CA GLU A 10 2.00 3.03 15.50
C GLU A 10 3.34 2.43 15.04
N GLY A 11 3.84 2.86 13.89
CA GLY A 11 5.15 2.43 13.41
C GLY A 11 5.56 3.10 12.12
N SER A 12 6.82 2.91 11.75
CA SER A 12 7.31 3.30 10.43
C SER A 12 8.25 2.24 9.87
N LYS A 13 8.17 2.01 8.57
CA LYS A 13 9.04 1.10 7.82
C LYS A 13 9.28 1.63 6.41
N ARG A 14 10.19 1.00 5.67
CA ARG A 14 10.25 1.16 4.22
C ARG A 14 9.08 0.42 3.59
N ALA A 15 8.49 1.02 2.56
CA ALA A 15 7.49 0.37 1.73
C ALA A 15 7.92 0.46 0.27
N ASN A 16 7.91 -0.69 -0.42
CA ASN A 16 8.13 -0.76 -1.86
C ASN A 16 6.84 -1.21 -2.52
N ILE A 17 6.40 -0.47 -3.54
CA ILE A 17 5.18 -0.76 -4.27
C ILE A 17 5.56 -0.90 -5.74
N LEU A 18 5.19 -2.01 -6.36
CA LEU A 18 5.28 -2.19 -7.80
C LEU A 18 3.90 -1.93 -8.42
N LEU A 19 3.80 -0.86 -9.19
CA LEU A 19 2.61 -0.52 -9.95
C LEU A 19 2.66 -1.15 -11.35
N LEU A 20 1.57 -1.01 -12.09
CA LEU A 20 1.49 -1.37 -13.50
C LEU A 20 2.67 -0.79 -14.31
N LYS A 21 3.03 -1.50 -15.39
CA LYS A 21 4.17 -1.16 -16.27
C LYS A 21 5.50 -1.08 -15.53
N GLU A 22 5.68 -1.95 -14.52
CA GLU A 22 6.93 -2.09 -13.75
C GLU A 22 7.36 -0.80 -13.02
N THR A 23 6.42 0.12 -12.77
CA THR A 23 6.73 1.38 -12.09
C THR A 23 6.94 1.11 -10.60
N LYS A 24 8.18 1.29 -10.11
CA LYS A 24 8.55 1.07 -8.70
C LYS A 24 8.44 2.37 -7.91
N LEU A 25 7.65 2.34 -6.84
CA LEU A 25 7.58 3.41 -5.85
C LEU A 25 8.28 2.96 -4.56
N HIS A 26 9.38 3.63 -4.24
CA HIS A 26 10.17 3.36 -3.04
C HIS A 26 9.94 4.45 -2.01
N THR A 27 9.24 4.11 -0.93
CA THR A 27 9.02 5.03 0.19
C THR A 27 9.99 4.69 1.30
N LYS A 28 10.95 5.59 1.56
CA LYS A 28 11.96 5.40 2.61
C LYS A 28 11.33 5.38 4.01
N ASN A 29 10.30 6.20 4.22
CA ASN A 29 9.59 6.37 5.49
C ASN A 29 8.08 6.24 5.26
N ALA A 30 7.55 5.02 5.26
CA ALA A 30 6.12 4.75 5.27
C ALA A 30 5.65 4.64 6.73
N LEU A 31 4.59 5.38 7.07
CA LEU A 31 4.03 5.47 8.41
C LEU A 31 2.80 4.57 8.50
N TYR A 32 2.72 3.76 9.56
CA TYR A 32 1.59 2.89 9.85
C TYR A 32 0.70 3.53 10.90
N PHE A 33 -0.59 3.63 10.58
CA PHE A 33 -1.62 4.12 11.47
C PHE A 33 -2.88 3.27 11.25
N SER A 34 -3.09 2.24 12.08
CA SER A 34 -4.20 1.30 11.94
C SER A 34 -5.57 1.97 12.05
N MET A 35 -5.67 3.04 12.85
CA MET A 35 -6.91 3.78 13.11
C MET A 35 -7.13 4.93 12.12
N SER A 36 -6.40 4.97 10.99
CA SER A 36 -6.60 6.04 10.02
C SER A 36 -7.98 5.95 9.36
N TYR A 37 -8.78 7.00 9.52
CA TYR A 37 -10.03 7.19 8.76
C TYR A 37 -9.78 7.32 7.25
N ARG A 38 -8.55 7.66 6.84
CA ARG A 38 -8.12 7.76 5.44
C ARG A 38 -6.75 7.10 5.28
N ASN A 39 -6.71 5.96 4.62
CA ASN A 39 -5.44 5.35 4.22
C ASN A 39 -5.06 5.85 2.83
N LEU A 40 -3.75 5.87 2.54
CA LEU A 40 -3.25 6.19 1.19
C LEU A 40 -3.73 5.15 0.18
N LEU A 41 -3.86 3.89 0.63
CA LEU A 41 -4.23 2.72 -0.15
C LEU A 41 -5.17 1.85 0.69
N SER A 42 -6.47 1.96 0.45
CA SER A 42 -7.47 1.08 1.06
C SER A 42 -7.58 -0.21 0.26
N PHE A 43 -7.49 -1.37 0.90
CA PHE A 43 -7.79 -2.64 0.22
C PHE A 43 -9.21 -2.70 -0.34
N LYS A 44 -10.15 -1.95 0.25
CA LYS A 44 -11.51 -1.82 -0.27
C LYS A 44 -11.51 -1.04 -1.58
N ASP A 45 -10.90 0.12 -1.60
CA ASP A 45 -10.91 1.00 -2.77
C ASP A 45 -10.11 0.38 -3.92
N ILE A 46 -9.01 -0.32 -3.63
CA ILE A 46 -8.20 -0.99 -4.64
C ILE A 46 -8.99 -2.10 -5.32
N ARG A 47 -9.71 -2.93 -4.54
CA ARG A 47 -10.59 -3.96 -5.09
C ARG A 47 -11.78 -3.38 -5.84
N LEU A 48 -12.38 -2.29 -5.36
CA LEU A 48 -13.48 -1.59 -6.05
C LEU A 48 -13.05 -1.02 -7.41
N ASN A 49 -11.79 -0.64 -7.57
CA ASN A 49 -11.23 -0.15 -8.83
C ASN A 49 -10.67 -1.26 -9.73
N GLU A 50 -11.06 -2.52 -9.51
CA GLU A 50 -10.62 -3.69 -10.28
C GLU A 50 -9.09 -3.90 -10.23
N PHE A 51 -8.47 -3.64 -9.09
CA PHE A 51 -7.06 -3.96 -8.86
C PHE A 51 -6.91 -5.08 -7.81
N HIS A 52 -5.84 -5.85 -7.96
CA HIS A 52 -5.40 -6.88 -7.04
C HIS A 52 -4.09 -6.44 -6.37
N ILE A 53 -3.92 -6.86 -5.11
CA ILE A 53 -2.67 -6.67 -4.39
C ILE A 53 -2.18 -8.01 -3.89
N GLU A 54 -0.91 -8.27 -4.16
CA GLU A 54 -0.17 -9.39 -3.60
C GLU A 54 1.19 -8.89 -3.08
N THR A 55 1.79 -9.66 -2.18
CA THR A 55 3.13 -9.40 -1.69
C THR A 55 4.07 -10.39 -2.33
N ASN A 56 5.17 -9.92 -2.94
CA ASN A 56 6.18 -10.79 -3.51
C ASN A 56 7.58 -10.14 -3.35
N ASN A 57 8.64 -10.94 -3.50
CA ASN A 57 10.01 -10.50 -3.28
C ASN A 57 10.77 -10.45 -4.60
N GLU A 58 11.46 -9.34 -4.85
CA GLU A 58 12.50 -9.26 -5.89
C GLU A 58 13.87 -9.27 -5.22
N GLY A 59 14.53 -10.42 -5.25
CA GLY A 59 15.73 -10.66 -4.46
C GLY A 59 15.43 -10.59 -2.97
N ASN A 60 16.09 -9.68 -2.25
CA ASN A 60 15.94 -9.49 -0.80
C ASN A 60 14.97 -8.35 -0.43
N VAL A 61 14.21 -7.84 -1.40
CA VAL A 61 13.31 -6.70 -1.20
C VAL A 61 11.87 -7.14 -1.42
N GLU A 62 11.05 -6.98 -0.39
CA GLU A 62 9.61 -7.21 -0.44
C GLU A 62 8.89 -6.03 -1.11
N TYR A 63 7.96 -6.33 -2.01
CA TYR A 63 7.10 -5.38 -2.71
C TYR A 63 5.62 -5.75 -2.57
N LEU A 64 4.79 -4.71 -2.48
CA LEU A 64 3.36 -4.80 -2.74
C LEU A 64 3.12 -4.61 -4.25
N TYR A 65 2.67 -5.65 -4.92
CA TYR A 65 2.34 -5.63 -6.34
C TYR A 65 0.90 -5.18 -6.50
N ILE A 66 0.66 -4.15 -7.31
CA ILE A 66 -0.68 -3.68 -7.64
C ILE A 66 -0.93 -3.96 -9.13
N THR A 67 -1.77 -4.95 -9.41
CA THR A 67 -2.07 -5.40 -10.77
C THR A 67 -3.53 -5.16 -11.11
N LYS A 68 -3.82 -4.88 -12.38
CA LYS A 68 -5.21 -4.71 -12.81
C LYS A 68 -5.82 -6.09 -13.00
N LEU A 69 -6.99 -6.30 -12.40
CA LEU A 69 -7.78 -7.49 -12.62
C LEU A 69 -8.36 -7.42 -14.04
N HIS A 70 -7.79 -8.19 -14.96
CA HIS A 70 -8.46 -8.46 -16.23
C HIS A 70 -9.53 -9.52 -15.97
N LEU A 71 -10.73 -9.07 -15.55
CA LEU A 71 -11.91 -9.91 -15.64
C LEU A 71 -12.09 -10.26 -17.11
N ASN A 72 -11.87 -11.53 -17.44
CA ASN A 72 -12.31 -12.09 -18.71
C ASN A 72 -13.82 -11.84 -18.78
N LYS A 73 -14.22 -10.77 -19.47
CA LYS A 73 -15.61 -10.52 -19.83
C LYS A 73 -15.97 -11.63 -20.81
N LYS A 74 -16.56 -12.70 -20.27
CA LYS A 74 -17.14 -13.79 -21.03
C LYS A 74 -18.48 -13.34 -21.59
#